data_AF-A0A1C1C7W9-F1
#
_entry.id   AF-A0A1C1C7W9-F1
#
_cell.length_a   1.000
_cell.length_b   1.000
_cell.length_c   1.000
_cell.angle_alpha   90.00
_cell.angle_beta   90.00
_cell.angle_gamma   90.00
#
_symmetry.space_group_name_H-M   'P 1'
#
loop_
_entity.id
_entity.type
_entity.pdbx_description
1 polymer ?
#
loop_
_entity_poly.entity_id
_entity_poly.type
_entity_poly.pdbx_seq_one_letter_code
_entity_poly.pdbx_strand_id
1 'polypeptide(L)'
;MSARVIHILKTYAEAYVRTGKEQPILVIARSVGDPFQCPNRIMNDVLMLQYCDSHFNTAEILAMAELGCQHVTIQAHNLQKLMETPDTLPPVLRTKPKHPYAEFVVADRLQPLATLDPLAGPGWDGVLATMETDFVADGGAKLDKFIETDAVLQRRFADACKLFLGAEEEAKAAIEKLMVAKGV
;
A
#
# COMPACT_ATOMS: atom_id res chain seq x y z
N MET A 1 1.56 -10.89 -5.07
CA MET A 1 1.88 -9.45 -4.93
C MET A 1 3.37 -9.26 -4.72
N SER A 2 4.02 -8.42 -5.54
CA SER A 2 5.44 -8.05 -5.38
C SER A 2 5.81 -6.80 -6.20
N ALA A 3 5.19 -6.63 -7.36
CA ALA A 3 5.46 -5.51 -8.26
C ALA A 3 5.23 -4.13 -7.62
N ARG A 4 4.04 -3.88 -7.06
CA ARG A 4 3.71 -2.58 -6.42
C ARG A 4 4.56 -2.28 -5.19
N VAL A 5 4.94 -3.30 -4.42
CA VAL A 5 5.87 -3.13 -3.30
C VAL A 5 7.23 -2.67 -3.83
N ILE A 6 7.72 -3.27 -4.91
CA ILE A 6 8.95 -2.80 -5.59
C ILE A 6 8.80 -1.34 -6.04
N HIS A 7 7.68 -0.99 -6.68
CA HIS A 7 7.42 0.37 -7.15
C HIS A 7 7.45 1.39 -6.00
N ILE A 8 6.76 1.11 -4.90
CA ILE A 8 6.74 1.97 -3.70
C ILE A 8 8.14 2.11 -3.09
N LEU A 9 8.86 0.99 -2.91
CA LEU A 9 10.18 1.00 -2.31
C LEU A 9 11.21 1.72 -3.19
N LYS A 10 11.11 1.60 -4.52
CA LYS A 10 11.92 2.39 -5.47
C LYS A 10 11.62 3.87 -5.32
N THR A 11 10.34 4.26 -5.29
CA THR A 11 9.95 5.66 -5.08
C THR A 11 10.47 6.20 -3.75
N TYR A 12 10.43 5.42 -2.67
CA TYR A 12 11.01 5.82 -1.39
C TYR A 12 12.54 5.91 -1.42
N ALA A 13 13.23 4.98 -2.08
CA ALA A 13 14.67 5.07 -2.28
C ALA A 13 15.05 6.34 -3.05
N GLU A 14 14.36 6.64 -4.15
CA GLU A 14 14.56 7.86 -4.93
C GLU A 14 14.24 9.13 -4.14
N ALA A 15 13.13 9.14 -3.41
CA ALA A 15 12.74 10.26 -2.56
C ALA A 15 13.75 10.51 -1.43
N TYR A 16 14.29 9.44 -0.83
CA TYR A 16 15.35 9.53 0.17
C TYR A 16 16.62 10.16 -0.42
N VAL A 17 17.06 9.70 -1.59
CA VAL A 17 18.25 10.26 -2.26
C VAL A 17 18.06 11.74 -2.61
N ARG A 18 16.86 12.12 -3.07
CA ARG A 18 16.57 13.50 -3.48
C ARG A 18 16.41 14.48 -2.32
N THR A 19 15.78 14.04 -1.24
CA THR A 19 15.38 14.93 -0.13
C THR A 19 16.26 14.80 1.10
N GLY A 20 16.98 13.68 1.26
CA GLY A 20 17.70 13.32 2.48
C GLY A 20 16.80 13.05 3.69
N LYS A 21 15.46 13.08 3.52
CA LYS A 21 14.50 12.88 4.60
C LYS A 21 14.15 11.41 4.71
N GLU A 22 14.00 10.92 5.94
CA GLU A 22 13.49 9.58 6.19
C GLU A 22 12.13 9.40 5.52
N GLN A 23 11.97 8.28 4.80
CA GLN A 23 10.70 7.93 4.18
C GLN A 23 9.90 7.03 5.13
N PRO A 24 8.58 6.98 4.99
CA PRO A 24 7.74 6.17 5.86
C PRO A 24 8.17 4.70 5.86
N ILE A 25 8.03 4.04 7.01
CA ILE A 25 8.26 2.58 7.09
C ILE A 25 7.14 1.87 6.33
N LEU A 26 7.49 0.92 5.47
CA LEU A 26 6.52 0.09 4.79
C LEU A 26 6.04 -1.03 5.72
N VAL A 27 4.77 -0.99 6.08
CA VAL A 27 4.12 -2.02 6.88
C VAL A 27 3.05 -2.70 6.04
N ILE A 28 3.21 -3.99 5.79
CA ILE A 28 2.14 -4.82 5.23
C ILE A 28 1.31 -5.36 6.39
N ALA A 29 0.10 -4.84 6.52
CA ALA A 29 -0.83 -5.22 7.56
C ALA A 29 -1.98 -6.05 7.00
N ARG A 30 -2.41 -7.04 7.80
CA ARG A 30 -3.66 -7.74 7.56
C ARG A 30 -4.82 -6.82 7.94
N SER A 31 -5.92 -6.86 7.17
CA SER A 31 -7.20 -6.39 7.68
C SER A 31 -7.64 -7.27 8.85
N VAL A 32 -7.64 -6.71 10.05
CA VAL A 32 -8.35 -7.30 11.18
C VAL A 32 -9.84 -7.11 10.93
N GLY A 33 -10.51 -8.18 10.50
CA GLY A 33 -11.96 -8.31 10.64
C GLY A 33 -12.40 -8.46 12.10
N ASP A 34 -11.46 -8.40 13.06
CA ASP A 34 -11.75 -8.35 14.49
C ASP A 34 -11.88 -6.89 14.95
N PRO A 35 -12.96 -6.52 15.66
CA PRO A 35 -13.17 -5.16 16.18
C PRO A 35 -12.23 -4.77 17.33
N PHE A 36 -11.22 -5.59 17.68
CA PHE A 36 -10.26 -5.29 18.72
C PHE A 36 -8.84 -5.16 18.14
N GLN A 37 -8.26 -3.97 18.34
CA GLN A 37 -6.84 -3.63 18.18
C GLN A 37 -6.27 -3.51 16.75
N CYS A 38 -6.64 -2.43 16.06
CA CYS A 38 -5.59 -1.54 15.59
C CYS A 38 -5.40 -0.48 16.69
N PRO A 39 -4.31 -0.49 17.48
CA PRO A 39 -4.07 0.59 18.43
C PRO A 39 -4.10 1.91 17.65
N ASN A 40 -4.87 2.89 18.14
CA ASN A 40 -4.99 4.27 17.65
C ASN A 40 -3.66 5.05 17.69
N ARG A 41 -2.57 4.45 17.22
CA ARG A 41 -1.21 4.96 17.30
C ARG A 41 -0.43 4.55 16.06
N ILE A 42 -1.03 4.73 14.89
CA ILE A 42 -0.26 4.70 13.65
C ILE A 42 0.42 6.06 13.58
N MET A 43 1.69 6.03 13.98
CA MET A 43 2.65 7.12 13.92
C MET A 43 2.58 7.80 12.55
N ASN A 44 2.78 9.11 12.52
CA ASN A 44 2.78 9.94 11.30
C ASN A 44 3.75 9.45 10.19
N ASP A 45 4.62 8.48 10.49
CA ASP A 45 5.73 8.02 9.64
C ASP A 45 5.57 6.57 9.15
N VAL A 46 4.36 5.98 9.19
CA VAL A 46 4.12 4.59 8.74
C VAL A 46 3.15 4.57 7.57
N LEU A 47 3.61 4.08 6.40
CA LEU A 47 2.69 3.71 5.33
C LEU A 47 2.18 2.29 5.59
N MET A 48 0.92 2.21 6.02
CA MET A 48 0.20 0.95 6.16
C MET A 48 -0.41 0.58 4.81
N LEU A 49 0.15 -0.43 4.13
CA LEU A 49 -0.60 -1.14 3.11
C LEU A 49 -1.56 -2.08 3.82
N GLN A 50 -2.78 -1.60 4.09
CA GLN A 50 -3.87 -2.44 4.54
C GLN A 50 -4.41 -3.20 3.33
N TYR A 51 -3.90 -4.41 3.12
CA TYR A 51 -4.44 -5.31 2.10
C TYR A 51 -5.39 -6.29 2.79
N CYS A 52 -6.69 -5.99 2.68
CA CYS A 52 -7.75 -6.91 3.04
C CYS A 52 -7.69 -8.10 2.05
N ASP A 53 -7.48 -9.32 2.55
CA ASP A 53 -7.71 -10.61 1.87
C ASP A 53 -6.69 -11.22 0.89
N SER A 54 -5.42 -10.79 0.83
CA SER A 54 -4.43 -11.61 0.08
C SER A 54 -4.10 -12.88 0.86
N HIS A 55 -4.45 -14.02 0.28
CA HIS A 55 -3.86 -15.32 0.59
C HIS A 55 -2.37 -15.28 0.23
N PHE A 56 -1.54 -14.68 1.09
CA PHE A 56 -0.09 -14.80 0.96
C PHE A 56 0.28 -16.26 0.95
N ASN A 57 1.14 -16.68 0.04
CA ASN A 57 1.84 -17.95 0.21
C ASN A 57 3.20 -17.73 0.88
N THR A 58 3.81 -18.82 1.35
CA THR A 58 5.12 -18.80 2.01
C THR A 58 6.21 -18.13 1.16
N ALA A 59 6.20 -18.33 -0.15
CA ALA A 59 7.20 -17.75 -1.06
C ALA A 59 7.07 -16.23 -1.18
N GLU A 60 5.84 -15.69 -1.17
CA GLU A 60 5.60 -14.26 -1.17
C GLU A 60 6.05 -13.60 0.14
N ILE A 61 5.86 -14.27 1.29
CA ILE A 61 6.36 -13.78 2.58
C ILE A 61 7.88 -13.65 2.56
N LEU A 62 8.58 -14.67 2.05
CA LEU A 62 10.04 -14.63 1.89
C LEU A 62 10.48 -13.56 0.88
N ALA A 63 9.75 -13.39 -0.22
CA ALA A 63 10.02 -12.33 -1.18
C ALA A 63 9.87 -10.93 -0.54
N MET A 64 8.92 -10.71 0.37
CA MET A 64 8.80 -9.43 1.09
C MET A 64 10.03 -9.16 1.96
N ALA A 65 10.59 -10.19 2.61
CA ALA A 65 11.82 -10.05 3.37
C ALA A 65 13.01 -9.68 2.47
N GLU A 66 13.12 -10.29 1.29
CA GLU A 66 14.16 -9.95 0.29
C GLU A 66 14.00 -8.56 -0.30
N LEU A 67 12.76 -8.09 -0.45
CA LEU A 67 12.46 -6.72 -0.86
C LEU A 67 12.74 -5.70 0.26
N GLY A 68 13.16 -6.12 1.45
CA GLY A 68 13.45 -5.19 2.54
C GLY A 68 12.20 -4.59 3.19
N CYS A 69 11.03 -5.23 3.03
CA CYS A 69 9.84 -4.88 3.80
C CYS A 69 10.15 -4.99 5.29
N GLN A 70 10.01 -3.91 6.05
CA GLN A 70 10.44 -3.88 7.45
C GLN A 70 9.46 -4.61 8.37
N HIS A 71 8.20 -4.70 7.97
CA HIS A 71 7.18 -5.42 8.72
C HIS A 71 6.19 -6.12 7.79
N VAL A 72 5.92 -7.40 8.07
CA VAL A 72 4.89 -8.19 7.39
C VAL A 72 4.08 -8.96 8.42
N THR A 73 2.76 -8.81 8.37
CA THR A 73 1.86 -9.65 9.17
C THR A 73 1.71 -11.02 8.52
N ILE A 74 2.11 -12.07 9.24
CA ILE A 74 2.02 -13.47 8.76
C ILE A 74 0.77 -14.13 9.34
N GLN A 75 -0.03 -14.79 8.51
CA GLN A 75 -1.19 -15.56 8.96
C GLN A 75 -0.75 -16.89 9.61
N ALA A 76 -1.52 -17.37 10.59
CA ALA A 76 -1.15 -18.54 11.41
C ALA A 76 -0.76 -19.78 10.60
N HIS A 77 -1.51 -20.12 9.54
CA HIS A 77 -1.21 -21.29 8.70
C HIS A 77 0.08 -21.13 7.90
N ASN A 78 0.43 -19.91 7.48
CA ASN A 78 1.70 -19.63 6.81
C ASN A 78 2.85 -19.61 7.81
N LEU A 79 2.62 -19.11 9.03
CA LEU A 79 3.60 -19.18 10.11
C LEU A 79 3.94 -20.63 10.42
N GLN A 80 2.94 -21.52 10.51
CA GLN A 80 3.16 -22.95 10.69
C GLN A 80 4.01 -23.54 9.54
N LYS A 81 3.65 -23.27 8.28
CA LYS A 81 4.44 -23.72 7.12
C LYS A 81 5.87 -23.19 7.15
N LEU A 82 6.08 -21.95 7.57
CA LEU A 82 7.41 -21.36 7.72
C LEU A 82 8.22 -22.08 8.81
N MET A 83 7.58 -22.42 9.94
CA MET A 83 8.23 -23.19 11.01
C MET A 83 8.58 -24.63 10.57
N GLU A 84 7.78 -25.22 9.68
CA GLU A 84 8.03 -26.55 9.10
C GLU A 84 9.06 -26.52 7.95
N THR A 85 9.37 -25.35 7.40
CA THR A 85 10.32 -25.21 6.29
C THR A 85 11.75 -25.26 6.82
N PRO A 86 12.59 -26.22 6.39
CA PRO A 86 14.00 -26.25 6.78
C PRO A 86 14.75 -25.00 6.33
N ASP A 87 15.58 -24.43 7.20
CA ASP A 87 16.47 -23.33 6.81
C ASP A 87 17.63 -23.90 5.99
N THR A 88 17.59 -23.68 4.68
CA THR A 88 18.65 -24.05 3.73
C THR A 88 19.44 -22.82 3.24
N LEU A 89 19.24 -21.65 3.86
CA LEU A 89 19.89 -20.42 3.42
C LEU A 89 21.34 -20.36 3.91
N PRO A 90 22.26 -19.73 3.14
CA PRO A 90 23.61 -19.48 3.63
C PRO A 90 23.56 -18.52 4.84
N PRO A 91 24.59 -18.55 5.71
CA PRO A 91 24.67 -17.62 6.83
C PRO A 91 24.49 -16.16 6.37
N VAL A 92 23.75 -15.37 7.14
CA VAL A 92 23.56 -13.95 6.86
C VAL A 92 24.90 -13.24 7.07
N LEU A 93 25.61 -12.97 5.97
CA LEU A 93 26.90 -12.27 6.01
C LEU A 93 26.75 -10.75 6.00
N ARG A 94 25.61 -10.23 5.51
CA ARG A 94 25.39 -8.78 5.41
C ARG A 94 24.92 -8.24 6.75
N THR A 95 25.56 -7.18 7.21
CA THR A 95 25.05 -6.39 8.33
C THR A 95 23.72 -5.76 7.94
N LYS A 96 22.81 -5.63 8.92
CA LYS A 96 21.58 -4.86 8.72
C LYS A 96 21.96 -3.45 8.24
N PRO A 97 21.41 -2.97 7.11
CA PRO A 97 21.67 -1.61 6.64
C PRO A 97 21.33 -0.60 7.73
N LYS A 98 22.13 0.47 7.84
CA LYS A 98 21.84 1.56 8.80
C LYS A 98 20.54 2.28 8.47
N HIS A 99 20.23 2.41 7.18
CA HIS A 99 19.03 3.07 6.69
C HIS A 99 18.30 2.15 5.69
N PRO A 100 16.97 1.97 5.80
CA PRO A 100 16.22 1.01 4.98
C PRO A 100 16.28 1.28 3.48
N TYR A 101 16.38 2.56 3.08
CA TYR A 101 16.23 2.97 1.68
C TYR A 101 17.52 3.45 1.01
N ALA A 102 18.59 3.68 1.78
CA ALA A 102 19.81 4.32 1.26
C ALA A 102 20.59 3.42 0.27
N GLU A 103 20.57 2.11 0.53
CA GLU A 103 21.26 1.09 -0.26
C GLU A 103 20.24 0.10 -0.87
N PHE A 104 19.02 0.58 -1.15
CA PHE A 104 17.95 -0.28 -1.64
C PHE A 104 18.27 -0.81 -3.04
N VAL A 105 18.39 -2.13 -3.16
CA VAL A 105 18.61 -2.84 -4.42
C VAL A 105 17.61 -3.98 -4.52
N VAL A 106 16.89 -4.04 -5.63
CA VAL A 106 15.96 -5.15 -5.92
C VAL A 106 16.77 -6.36 -6.35
N ALA A 107 16.55 -7.51 -5.69
CA ALA A 107 17.21 -8.76 -6.02
C ALA A 107 16.94 -9.18 -7.48
N ASP A 108 17.95 -9.74 -8.17
CA ASP A 108 17.89 -10.08 -9.60
C ASP A 108 16.69 -10.95 -9.97
N ARG A 109 16.34 -11.93 -9.12
CA ARG A 109 15.18 -12.80 -9.34
C ARG A 109 13.83 -12.07 -9.33
N LEU A 110 13.77 -10.92 -8.66
CA LEU A 110 12.56 -10.11 -8.49
C LEU A 110 12.49 -8.94 -9.50
N GLN A 111 13.54 -8.68 -10.26
CA GLN A 111 13.55 -7.63 -11.28
C GLN A 111 12.40 -7.74 -12.30
N PRO A 112 11.99 -8.93 -12.78
CA PRO A 112 10.85 -9.04 -13.69
C PRO A 112 9.57 -8.45 -13.10
N LEU A 113 9.38 -8.53 -11.79
CA LEU A 113 8.19 -8.01 -11.11
C LEU A 113 8.16 -6.48 -11.13
N ALA A 114 9.32 -5.82 -11.24
CA ALA A 114 9.39 -4.36 -11.38
C ALA A 114 8.87 -3.87 -12.74
N THR A 115 8.60 -4.76 -13.70
CA THR A 115 8.04 -4.40 -15.02
C THR A 115 6.55 -4.71 -15.12
N LEU A 116 5.94 -5.20 -14.04
CA LEU A 116 4.54 -5.57 -14.00
C LEU A 116 3.73 -4.57 -13.17
N ASP A 117 2.45 -4.46 -13.48
CA ASP A 117 1.49 -3.80 -12.62
C ASP A 117 0.14 -4.53 -12.70
N PRO A 118 -0.24 -5.31 -11.68
CA PRO A 118 -1.47 -6.10 -11.72
C PRO A 118 -2.74 -5.25 -11.65
N LEU A 119 -2.63 -3.97 -11.27
CA LEU A 119 -3.76 -3.04 -11.25
C LEU A 119 -3.85 -2.20 -12.51
N ALA A 120 -2.82 -2.20 -13.36
CA ALA A 120 -2.88 -1.49 -14.61
C ALA A 120 -3.70 -2.28 -15.65
N GLY A 121 -4.41 -1.54 -16.51
CA GLY A 121 -5.15 -2.14 -17.61
C GLY A 121 -4.23 -2.76 -18.69
N PRO A 122 -4.78 -3.52 -19.65
CA PRO A 122 -4.01 -4.12 -20.74
C PRO A 122 -3.25 -3.11 -21.63
N GLY A 123 -3.60 -1.82 -21.55
CA GLY A 123 -2.94 -0.73 -22.27
C GLY A 123 -1.89 0.04 -21.46
N TRP A 124 -1.37 -0.52 -20.36
CA TRP A 124 -0.35 0.16 -19.57
C TRP A 124 0.93 0.41 -20.39
N ASP A 125 1.38 1.65 -20.39
CA ASP A 125 2.56 2.14 -21.12
C ASP A 125 3.89 1.92 -20.36
N GLY A 126 3.82 1.35 -19.15
CA GLY A 126 4.97 1.18 -18.27
C GLY A 126 5.39 2.47 -17.55
N VAL A 127 4.66 3.58 -17.74
CA VAL A 127 4.96 4.84 -17.07
C VAL A 127 4.41 4.77 -15.65
N LEU A 128 5.31 4.99 -14.69
CA LEU A 128 4.96 5.14 -13.27
C LEU A 128 4.72 6.61 -12.96
N ALA A 129 3.98 6.86 -11.88
CA ALA A 129 3.81 8.21 -11.37
C ALA A 129 5.18 8.83 -11.02
N THR A 130 5.39 10.06 -11.47
CA THR A 130 6.64 10.79 -11.25
C THR A 130 6.51 11.72 -10.05
N MET A 131 7.62 11.95 -9.35
CA MET A 131 7.67 12.83 -8.18
C MET A 131 7.62 14.32 -8.56
N GLU A 132 7.70 14.65 -9.85
CA GLU A 132 7.59 16.00 -10.41
C GLU A 132 6.14 16.40 -10.68
N THR A 133 5.22 15.44 -10.70
CA THR A 133 3.81 15.70 -10.98
C THR A 133 3.05 15.95 -9.68
N ASP A 134 2.73 17.21 -9.43
CA ASP A 134 1.78 17.58 -8.38
C ASP A 134 0.34 17.35 -8.87
N PHE A 135 -0.31 16.32 -8.31
CA PHE A 135 -1.70 15.95 -8.61
C PHE A 135 -2.73 16.81 -7.85
N VAL A 136 -2.31 17.62 -6.88
CA VAL A 136 -3.20 18.51 -6.09
C VAL A 136 -3.15 19.95 -6.62
N ALA A 137 -2.08 20.32 -7.33
CA ALA A 137 -1.98 21.61 -8.00
C ALA A 137 -3.16 21.86 -8.95
N ASP A 138 -3.53 23.14 -9.12
CA ASP A 138 -4.61 23.60 -10.00
C ASP A 138 -5.97 22.92 -9.71
N GLY A 139 -6.29 22.79 -8.43
CA GLY A 139 -7.56 22.19 -7.98
C GLY A 139 -7.69 20.70 -8.28
N GLY A 140 -6.59 20.02 -8.63
CA GLY A 140 -6.62 18.61 -8.99
C GLY A 140 -6.87 18.33 -10.48
N ALA A 141 -6.80 19.32 -11.36
CA ALA A 141 -7.10 19.15 -12.79
C ALA A 141 -6.33 18.01 -13.48
N LYS A 142 -5.06 17.79 -13.09
CA LYS A 142 -4.25 16.66 -13.60
C LYS A 142 -4.76 15.31 -13.09
N LEU A 143 -5.21 15.25 -11.84
CA LEU A 143 -5.76 14.06 -11.22
C LEU A 143 -7.10 13.71 -11.85
N ASP A 144 -7.97 14.70 -12.07
CA ASP A 144 -9.27 14.50 -12.73
C ASP A 144 -9.08 13.94 -14.15
N LYS A 145 -8.19 14.56 -14.93
CA LYS A 145 -7.85 14.06 -16.27
C LYS A 145 -7.32 12.63 -16.24
N PHE A 146 -6.52 12.27 -15.24
CA PHE A 146 -6.02 10.90 -15.08
C PHE A 146 -7.15 9.92 -14.74
N ILE A 147 -8.04 10.28 -13.81
CA ILE A 147 -9.21 9.47 -13.44
C ILE A 147 -10.14 9.24 -14.64
N GLU A 148 -10.34 10.26 -15.49
CA GLU A 148 -11.15 10.14 -16.70
C GLU A 148 -10.58 9.13 -17.71
N THR A 149 -9.26 9.00 -17.79
CA THR A 149 -8.61 8.11 -18.77
C THR A 149 -8.54 6.64 -18.32
N ASP A 150 -8.59 6.37 -17.01
CA ASP A 150 -8.50 5.01 -16.47
C ASP A 150 -9.89 4.48 -16.12
N ALA A 151 -10.41 3.56 -16.94
CA ALA A 151 -11.73 2.96 -16.76
C ALA A 151 -11.90 2.19 -15.44
N VAL A 152 -10.83 1.57 -14.92
CA VAL A 152 -10.87 0.83 -13.65
C VAL A 152 -10.96 1.81 -12.50
N LEU A 153 -10.15 2.87 -12.53
CA LEU A 153 -10.15 3.93 -11.53
C LEU A 153 -11.48 4.67 -11.53
N GLN A 154 -11.98 5.08 -12.70
CA GLN A 154 -13.25 5.78 -12.84
C GLN A 154 -14.40 4.97 -12.21
N ARG A 155 -14.48 3.67 -12.50
CA ARG A 155 -15.50 2.79 -11.91
C ARG A 155 -15.38 2.71 -10.40
N ARG A 156 -14.17 2.43 -9.88
CA ARG A 156 -13.95 2.29 -8.42
C ARG A 156 -14.22 3.60 -7.69
N PHE A 157 -13.85 4.72 -8.29
CA PHE A 157 -14.10 6.05 -7.75
C PHE A 157 -15.60 6.34 -7.72
N ALA A 158 -16.34 6.04 -8.80
CA ALA A 158 -17.79 6.18 -8.83
C ALA A 158 -18.50 5.31 -7.78
N ASP A 159 -18.07 4.04 -7.62
CA ASP A 159 -18.59 3.14 -6.60
C ASP A 159 -18.33 3.69 -5.18
N ALA A 160 -17.13 4.23 -4.93
CA ALA A 160 -16.78 4.87 -3.66
C ALA A 160 -17.61 6.14 -3.39
N CYS A 161 -17.73 7.03 -4.37
CA CYS A 161 -18.57 8.23 -4.27
C CYS A 161 -20.02 7.87 -3.94
N LYS A 162 -20.58 6.86 -4.62
CA LYS A 162 -21.95 6.39 -4.35
C LYS A 162 -22.10 5.88 -2.91
N LEU A 163 -21.12 5.13 -2.41
CA LEU A 163 -21.13 4.61 -1.04
C LEU A 163 -21.06 5.73 -0.01
N PHE A 164 -20.08 6.64 -0.14
CA PHE A 164 -19.85 7.69 0.86
C PHE A 164 -20.90 8.80 0.83
N LEU A 165 -21.29 9.27 -0.36
CA LEU A 165 -22.33 10.31 -0.48
C LEU A 165 -23.71 9.77 -0.09
N GLY A 166 -23.99 8.50 -0.39
CA GLY A 166 -25.22 7.84 0.09
C GLY A 166 -25.27 7.78 1.61
N ALA A 167 -24.17 7.36 2.25
CA ALA A 167 -24.07 7.32 3.70
C ALA A 167 -24.13 8.72 4.35
N GLU A 168 -23.56 9.74 3.70
CA GLU A 168 -23.64 11.14 4.14
C GLU A 168 -25.09 11.65 4.14
N GLU A 169 -25.85 11.40 3.07
CA GLU A 169 -27.26 11.80 2.99
C GLU A 169 -28.13 11.05 4.01
N GLU A 170 -27.88 9.75 4.24
CA GLU A 170 -28.56 8.99 5.30
C GLU A 170 -28.25 9.56 6.69
N ALA A 171 -26.98 9.91 6.96
CA ALA A 171 -26.56 10.52 8.21
C ALA A 171 -27.19 11.90 8.40
N LYS A 172 -27.20 12.73 7.34
CA LYS A 172 -27.84 14.05 7.34
C LYS A 172 -29.33 13.95 7.64
N ALA A 173 -30.06 13.06 6.98
CA ALA A 173 -31.49 12.83 7.24
C ALA A 173 -31.74 12.37 8.69
N ALA A 174 -30.87 11.54 9.25
CA ALA A 174 -30.95 11.12 10.65
C ALA A 174 -30.72 12.29 11.62
N ILE A 175 -29.75 13.15 11.34
CA ILE A 175 -29.46 14.36 12.14
C ILE A 175 -30.63 15.34 12.06
N GLU A 176 -31.14 15.64 10.86
CA GLU A 176 -32.26 16.55 10.66
C GLU A 176 -33.53 16.07 11.39
N LYS A 177 -33.82 14.76 11.35
CA LYS A 177 -34.94 14.17 12.11
C LYS A 177 -34.78 14.37 13.62
N LEU A 178 -33.56 14.24 14.14
CA LEU A 178 -33.26 14.48 15.56
C LEU A 178 -33.31 15.96 15.93
N MET A 179 -32.89 16.85 15.03
CA MET A 179 -32.99 18.31 15.19
C MET A 179 -34.46 18.72 15.32
N VAL A 180 -35.30 18.27 14.39
CA VAL A 180 -36.76 18.48 14.45
C VAL A 180 -37.37 17.94 15.74
N ALA A 181 -36.98 16.74 16.17
CA ALA A 181 -37.48 16.15 17.42
C ALA A 181 -37.04 16.91 18.69
N LYS A 182 -35.91 17.62 18.64
CA LYS A 182 -35.39 18.46 19.73
C LYS A 182 -35.84 19.93 19.65
N GLY A 183 -36.50 20.33 18.56
CA GLY A 183 -36.89 21.72 18.33
C GLY A 183 -35.71 22.66 18.08
N VAL A 184 -34.60 22.14 17.52
CA VAL A 184 -33.45 22.91 17.03
C VAL A 184 -33.43 22.87 15.51
#